data_AF-A0A7X2MHV4-F1
#
_entry.id   AF-A0A7X2MHV4-F1
#
_cell.length_a   1.000
_cell.length_b   1.000
_cell.length_c   1.000
_cell.angle_alpha   90.00
_cell.angle_beta   90.00
_cell.angle_gamma   90.00
#
_symmetry.space_group_name_H-M   'P 1'
#
loop_
_entity.id
_entity.type
_entity.pdbx_description
1 polymer ?
#
loop_
_entity_poly.entity_id
_entity_poly.type
_entity_poly.pdbx_seq_one_letter_code
_entity_poly.pdbx_strand_id
1 'polypeptide(L)'
;QEQTICRNSFLYPELKKYRRTYYYHNIQNPNDFLFSPYLIYASDIKFIRDEKEDQILKGKFADVVSVAAPDVTSMRANNKVLPAEKIAEDIYNKVLATLRVFKNHETKVLILGAFGCGAFGNDPQMVAKI
;
A
#
# COMPACT_ATOMS: atom_id res chain seq x y z
N GLN A 1 4.66 -6.48 5.86
CA GLN A 1 5.13 -6.17 4.49
C GLN A 1 5.80 -4.81 4.43
N GLU A 2 5.09 -3.68 4.58
CA GLU A 2 5.67 -2.33 4.47
C GLU A 2 6.91 -2.12 5.36
N GLN A 3 6.83 -2.55 6.63
CA GLN A 3 7.96 -2.48 7.56
C GLN A 3 9.23 -3.16 7.03
N THR A 4 9.10 -4.34 6.41
CA THR A 4 10.22 -5.09 5.82
C THR A 4 10.80 -4.34 4.63
N ILE A 5 9.95 -3.83 3.73
CA ILE A 5 10.39 -3.05 2.56
C ILE A 5 11.13 -1.79 3.01
N CYS A 6 10.57 -1.04 3.96
CA CYS A 6 11.18 0.16 4.53
C CYS A 6 12.50 -0.10 5.25
N ARG A 7 12.63 -1.23 5.93
CA ARG A 7 13.86 -1.62 6.63
C ARG A 7 14.98 -2.03 5.68
N ASN A 8 14.63 -2.67 4.56
CA ASN A 8 15.58 -3.28 3.63
C ASN A 8 15.82 -2.43 2.36
N SER A 9 15.31 -1.19 2.33
CA SER A 9 15.45 -0.27 1.19
C SER A 9 15.51 1.20 1.62
N PHE A 10 15.69 2.10 0.66
CA PHE A 10 15.58 3.55 0.88
C PHE A 10 14.14 4.09 0.77
N LEU A 11 13.11 3.23 0.87
CA LEU A 11 11.71 3.66 0.78
C LEU A 11 11.31 4.61 1.92
N TYR A 12 11.73 4.35 3.16
CA TYR A 12 11.26 5.14 4.32
C TYR A 12 11.60 6.65 4.24
N PRO A 13 12.84 7.05 3.89
CA PRO A 13 13.16 8.45 3.61
C PRO A 13 12.26 9.08 2.53
N GLU A 14 11.91 8.34 1.47
CA GLU A 14 11.03 8.83 0.41
C GLU A 14 9.60 9.04 0.93
N LEU A 15 9.04 8.07 1.65
CA LEU A 15 7.72 8.17 2.26
C LEU A 15 7.60 9.34 3.24
N LYS A 16 8.66 9.64 4.01
CA LYS A 16 8.68 10.75 4.96
C LYS A 16 8.39 12.12 4.33
N LYS A 17 8.71 12.32 3.05
CA LYS A 17 8.43 13.55 2.31
C LYS A 17 6.93 13.86 2.25
N TYR A 18 6.08 12.83 2.36
CA TYR A 18 4.62 12.92 2.26
C TYR A 18 3.90 12.96 3.61
N ARG A 19 4.63 13.18 4.72
CA ARG A 19 4.05 13.21 6.08
C ARG A 19 2.83 14.13 6.19
N ARG A 20 2.90 15.33 5.62
CA ARG A 20 1.81 16.33 5.70
C ARG A 20 0.69 16.06 4.70
N THR A 21 1.01 15.61 3.50
CA THR A 21 0.05 15.52 2.38
C THR A 21 -0.68 14.17 2.34
N TYR A 22 -0.04 13.09 2.77
CA TYR A 22 -0.61 11.75 2.75
C TYR A 22 -0.98 11.28 4.17
N TYR A 23 0.00 11.15 5.05
CA TYR A 23 -0.19 10.52 6.36
C TYR A 23 -1.09 11.35 7.27
N TYR A 24 -0.80 12.64 7.43
CA TYR A 24 -1.64 13.53 8.23
C TYR A 24 -3.05 13.68 7.65
N HIS A 25 -3.19 13.70 6.33
CA HIS A 25 -4.50 13.75 5.70
C HIS A 25 -5.35 12.54 6.08
N ASN A 26 -4.81 11.32 6.00
CA ASN A 26 -5.50 10.09 6.37
C ASN A 26 -5.79 9.99 7.88
N ILE A 27 -4.94 10.56 8.74
CA ILE A 27 -5.21 10.65 10.18
C ILE A 27 -6.39 11.57 10.47
N GLN A 28 -6.43 12.75 9.83
CA GLN A 28 -7.50 13.72 10.04
C GLN A 28 -8.81 13.31 9.37
N ASN A 29 -8.72 12.58 8.25
CA ASN A 29 -9.86 12.16 7.43
C ASN A 29 -9.80 10.65 7.19
N PRO A 30 -10.05 9.82 8.22
CA PRO A 30 -9.92 8.38 8.10
C PRO A 30 -11.00 7.74 7.20
N ASN A 31 -12.05 8.49 6.85
CA ASN A 31 -13.12 8.04 5.93
C ASN A 31 -13.70 6.68 6.32
N ASP A 32 -14.17 6.54 7.57
CA ASP A 32 -14.62 5.27 8.15
C ASP A 32 -13.61 4.12 7.99
N PHE A 33 -12.32 4.43 8.10
CA PHE A 33 -11.20 3.50 7.90
C PHE A 33 -11.02 2.98 6.46
N LEU A 34 -11.73 3.55 5.48
CA LEU A 34 -11.38 3.39 4.07
C LEU A 34 -10.14 4.20 3.72
N PHE A 35 -9.85 5.31 4.41
CA PHE A 35 -8.80 6.27 4.05
C PHE A 35 -9.02 6.93 2.68
N SER A 36 -8.14 7.86 2.32
CA SER A 36 -8.17 8.57 1.04
C SER A 36 -7.71 7.67 -0.13
N PRO A 37 -8.09 7.99 -1.38
CA PRO A 37 -7.57 7.34 -2.58
C PRO A 37 -6.17 7.84 -2.98
N TYR A 38 -5.50 8.61 -2.12
CA TYR A 38 -4.17 9.14 -2.43
C TYR A 38 -3.17 8.01 -2.58
N LEU A 39 -2.15 8.25 -3.41
CA LEU A 39 -1.06 7.31 -3.65
C LEU A 39 0.26 8.07 -3.65
N ILE A 40 1.30 7.40 -3.16
CA ILE A 40 2.68 7.86 -3.25
C ILE A 40 3.38 6.98 -4.28
N TYR A 41 3.93 7.60 -5.32
CA TYR A 41 4.84 6.94 -6.25
C TYR A 41 6.28 7.31 -5.87
N ALA A 42 7.10 6.31 -5.58
CA ALA A 42 8.49 6.47 -5.21
C ALA A 42 9.35 5.71 -6.23
N SER A 43 10.12 6.43 -7.04
CA SER A 43 10.91 5.84 -8.13
C SER A 43 12.32 5.46 -7.70
N ASP A 44 12.93 4.51 -8.41
CA ASP A 44 14.33 4.11 -8.27
C ASP A 44 14.75 3.81 -6.83
N ILE A 45 13.88 3.14 -6.08
CA ILE A 45 14.14 2.81 -4.69
C ILE A 45 15.18 1.71 -4.63
N LYS A 46 16.34 2.05 -4.07
CA LYS A 46 17.43 1.10 -3.86
C LYS A 46 17.10 0.13 -2.73
N PHE A 47 17.13 -1.16 -3.04
CA PHE A 47 17.06 -2.25 -2.07
C PHE A 47 18.47 -2.67 -1.66
N ILE A 48 18.71 -2.73 -0.36
CA ILE A 48 20.03 -2.93 0.23
C ILE A 48 20.19 -4.29 0.91
N ARG A 49 19.09 -4.95 1.27
CA ARG A 49 19.09 -6.26 1.93
C ARG A 49 18.04 -7.18 1.36
N ASP A 50 18.29 -8.48 1.45
CA ASP A 50 17.30 -9.50 1.15
C ASP A 50 16.25 -9.61 2.26
N GLU A 51 15.30 -10.53 2.13
CA GLU A 51 14.23 -10.71 3.12
C GLU A 51 14.75 -11.23 4.46
N LYS A 52 15.77 -12.11 4.45
CA LYS A 52 16.37 -12.68 5.66
C LYS A 52 17.30 -11.71 6.37
N GLU A 53 17.69 -10.63 5.69
CA GLU A 53 18.65 -9.62 6.15
C GLU A 53 20.07 -10.17 6.40
N ASP A 54 20.37 -11.33 5.82
CA ASP A 54 21.69 -11.96 5.91
C ASP A 54 22.60 -11.56 4.74
N GLN A 55 22.04 -10.94 3.69
CA GLN A 55 22.78 -10.55 2.49
C GLN A 55 22.58 -9.08 2.12
N ILE A 56 23.68 -8.44 1.69
CA ILE A 56 23.65 -7.12 1.06
C ILE A 56 23.40 -7.26 -0.43
N LEU A 57 22.32 -6.63 -0.91
CA LEU A 57 21.99 -6.59 -2.32
C LEU A 57 22.77 -5.47 -3.01
N LYS A 58 23.35 -5.77 -4.18
CA LYS A 58 24.03 -4.80 -5.04
C LYS A 58 23.22 -4.55 -6.31
N GLY A 59 23.04 -3.27 -6.65
CA GLY A 59 22.42 -2.86 -7.91
C GLY A 59 20.95 -3.28 -8.06
N LYS A 60 20.19 -3.35 -6.95
CA LYS A 60 18.76 -3.69 -6.98
C LYS A 60 17.92 -2.45 -6.73
N PHE A 61 17.06 -2.14 -7.69
CA PHE A 61 16.19 -0.98 -7.68
C PHE A 61 14.79 -1.40 -8.12
N ALA A 62 13.77 -0.78 -7.55
CA ALA A 62 12.41 -0.89 -8.04
C ALA A 62 11.62 0.37 -7.69
N ASP A 63 10.61 0.65 -8.48
CA ASP A 63 9.61 1.66 -8.14
C ASP A 63 8.61 1.08 -7.15
N VAL A 64 8.07 1.92 -6.26
CA VAL A 64 7.10 1.53 -5.24
C VAL A 64 5.91 2.47 -5.27
N VAL A 65 4.71 1.90 -5.40
CA VAL A 65 3.46 2.60 -5.13
C VAL A 65 3.00 2.26 -3.71
N SER A 66 2.73 3.29 -2.91
CA SER A 66 2.14 3.14 -1.58
C SER A 66 0.74 3.73 -1.54
N VAL A 67 -0.22 2.92 -1.10
CA VAL A 67 -1.64 3.26 -0.93
C VAL A 67 -2.17 2.47 0.27
N ALA A 68 -3.04 3.08 1.07
CA ALA A 68 -3.65 2.43 2.23
C ALA A 68 -4.86 1.60 1.80
N ALA A 69 -4.86 0.29 2.07
CA ALA A 69 -6.07 -0.52 1.99
C ALA A 69 -7.06 -0.12 3.09
N PRO A 70 -8.37 -0.41 2.93
CA PRO A 70 -9.33 -0.36 4.02
C PRO A 70 -8.86 -1.13 5.25
N ASP A 71 -8.97 -0.54 6.44
CA ASP A 71 -8.66 -1.21 7.71
C ASP A 71 -9.92 -1.79 8.36
N VAL A 72 -10.32 -2.97 7.86
CA VAL A 72 -11.50 -3.70 8.34
C VAL A 72 -11.33 -4.15 9.79
N THR A 73 -10.10 -4.43 10.22
CA THR A 73 -9.80 -4.73 11.63
C THR A 73 -10.19 -3.55 12.53
N SER A 74 -9.77 -2.34 12.18
CA SER A 74 -10.16 -1.14 12.94
C SER A 74 -11.65 -0.82 12.82
N MET A 75 -12.27 -1.04 11.65
CA MET A 75 -13.74 -0.91 11.52
C MET A 75 -14.47 -1.82 12.52
N ARG A 76 -14.09 -3.09 12.62
CA ARG A 76 -14.67 -4.06 13.57
C ARG A 76 -14.46 -3.62 15.01
N ALA A 77 -13.24 -3.23 15.37
CA ALA A 77 -12.91 -2.77 16.72
C ALA A 77 -13.72 -1.54 17.16
N ASN A 78 -14.16 -0.72 16.21
CA ASN A 78 -14.94 0.49 16.46
C ASN A 78 -16.45 0.35 16.18
N ASN A 79 -16.96 -0.87 15.91
CA ASN A 79 -18.35 -1.12 15.52
C ASN A 79 -18.81 -0.28 14.31
N LYS A 80 -17.93 -0.08 13.32
CA LYS A 80 -18.16 0.70 12.09
C LYS A 80 -17.93 -0.13 10.82
N VAL A 81 -18.26 -1.42 10.86
CA VAL A 81 -18.08 -2.31 9.71
C VAL A 81 -18.99 -1.85 8.58
N LEU A 82 -18.38 -1.49 7.45
CA LEU A 82 -19.08 -1.14 6.22
C LEU A 82 -19.57 -2.39 5.49
N PRO A 83 -20.57 -2.27 4.61
CA PRO A 83 -20.97 -3.36 3.71
C PRO A 83 -19.78 -3.87 2.90
N ALA A 84 -19.75 -5.19 2.66
CA ALA A 84 -18.65 -5.83 1.94
C ALA A 84 -18.48 -5.25 0.52
N GLU A 85 -19.58 -4.87 -0.12
CA GLU A 85 -19.61 -4.26 -1.44
C GLU A 85 -18.88 -2.91 -1.46
N LYS A 86 -19.04 -2.10 -0.41
CA LYS A 86 -18.37 -0.79 -0.29
C LYS A 86 -16.87 -0.95 -0.06
N ILE A 87 -16.46 -1.96 0.69
CA ILE A 87 -15.04 -2.29 0.90
C ILE A 87 -14.43 -2.78 -0.41
N ALA A 88 -15.12 -3.68 -1.13
CA ALA A 88 -14.69 -4.20 -2.42
C ALA A 88 -14.56 -3.08 -3.47
N GLU A 89 -15.51 -2.15 -3.51
CA GLU A 89 -15.48 -0.99 -4.41
C GLU A 89 -14.28 -0.07 -4.12
N ASP A 90 -13.99 0.23 -2.86
CA ASP A 90 -12.83 1.05 -2.49
C ASP A 90 -11.50 0.37 -2.88
N ILE A 91 -11.37 -0.93 -2.62
CA ILE A 91 -10.20 -1.71 -3.03
C ILE A 91 -10.05 -1.71 -4.55
N TYR A 92 -11.13 -1.96 -5.28
CA TYR A 92 -11.14 -1.93 -6.75
C TYR A 92 -10.66 -0.58 -7.28
N ASN A 93 -11.19 0.52 -6.75
CA ASN A 93 -10.81 1.87 -7.18
C ASN A 93 -9.34 2.17 -6.89
N LYS A 94 -8.81 1.75 -5.74
CA LYS A 94 -7.39 1.92 -5.39
C LYS A 94 -6.47 1.06 -6.24
N VAL A 95 -6.81 -0.21 -6.44
CA VAL A 95 -6.05 -1.11 -7.34
C VAL A 95 -6.04 -0.54 -8.75
N LEU A 96 -7.18 -0.10 -9.28
CA LEU A 96 -7.27 0.53 -10.60
C LEU A 96 -6.41 1.79 -10.70
N ALA A 97 -6.42 2.65 -9.67
CA ALA A 97 -5.58 3.84 -9.63
C ALA A 97 -4.09 3.50 -9.57
N THR A 98 -3.70 2.50 -8.78
CA THR A 98 -2.32 1.97 -8.72
C THR A 98 -1.87 1.43 -10.09
N LEU A 99 -2.71 0.65 -10.78
CA LEU A 99 -2.40 0.14 -12.12
C LEU A 99 -2.27 1.26 -13.15
N ARG A 100 -3.07 2.33 -13.04
CA ARG A 100 -2.94 3.53 -13.88
C ARG A 100 -1.62 4.27 -13.64
N VAL A 101 -1.18 4.37 -12.38
CA VAL A 101 0.14 4.95 -12.05
C VAL A 101 1.24 4.13 -12.71
N PHE A 102 1.25 2.81 -12.54
CA PHE A 102 2.24 1.95 -13.20
C PHE A 102 2.22 2.08 -14.73
N LYS A 103 1.03 2.13 -15.33
CA LYS A 103 0.89 2.37 -16.78
C LYS A 103 1.52 3.69 -17.21
N ASN A 104 1.29 4.78 -16.46
CA ASN A 104 1.81 6.11 -16.78
C ASN A 104 3.34 6.19 -16.64
N HIS A 105 3.93 5.36 -15.79
CA HIS A 105 5.38 5.21 -15.66
C HIS A 105 5.96 4.09 -16.54
N GLU A 106 5.17 3.59 -17.50
CA GLU A 106 5.55 2.54 -18.45
C GLU A 106 6.06 1.24 -17.82
N THR A 107 5.70 0.98 -16.56
CA THR A 107 6.14 -0.20 -15.81
C THR A 107 5.68 -1.49 -16.50
N LYS A 108 6.62 -2.40 -16.76
CA LYS A 108 6.35 -3.67 -17.48
C LYS A 108 6.15 -4.87 -16.58
N VAL A 109 6.77 -4.86 -15.40
CA VAL A 109 6.75 -5.98 -14.45
C VAL A 109 6.19 -5.47 -13.13
N LEU A 110 5.10 -6.10 -12.69
CA LEU A 110 4.41 -5.73 -11.45
C LEU A 110 4.55 -6.85 -10.43
N ILE A 111 4.89 -6.46 -9.19
CA ILE A 111 4.87 -7.35 -8.03
C ILE A 111 3.71 -6.91 -7.16
N LEU A 112 2.61 -7.65 -7.25
CA LEU A 112 1.41 -7.44 -6.44
C LEU A 112 1.31 -8.51 -5.34
N GLY A 113 0.28 -8.43 -4.50
CA GLY A 113 0.08 -9.41 -3.44
C GLY A 113 -1.23 -9.20 -2.68
N ALA A 114 -1.32 -9.82 -1.50
CA ALA A 114 -2.49 -9.81 -0.63
C ALA A 114 -2.71 -8.42 0.04
N PHE A 115 -3.14 -7.45 -0.76
CA PHE A 115 -3.29 -6.06 -0.38
C PHE A 115 -4.29 -5.89 0.77
N GLY A 116 -3.78 -5.47 1.94
CA GLY A 116 -4.61 -5.26 3.13
C GLY A 116 -5.14 -6.53 3.80
N CYS A 117 -4.74 -7.74 3.37
CA CYS A 117 -5.30 -8.98 3.91
C CYS A 117 -4.68 -9.42 5.24
N GLY A 118 -3.56 -8.83 5.64
CA GLY A 118 -2.89 -9.08 6.91
C GLY A 118 -3.52 -8.26 8.05
N ALA A 119 -2.75 -7.32 8.61
CA ALA A 119 -3.18 -6.50 9.74
C ALA A 119 -4.53 -5.79 9.54
N PHE A 120 -4.84 -5.39 8.31
CA PHE A 120 -6.09 -4.70 7.96
C PHE A 120 -7.28 -5.62 7.73
N GLY A 121 -7.08 -6.94 7.69
CA GLY A 121 -8.16 -7.92 7.79
C GLY A 121 -9.13 -8.00 6.61
N ASN A 122 -8.70 -7.58 5.41
CA ASN A 122 -9.46 -7.78 4.16
C ASN A 122 -9.49 -9.26 3.76
N ASP A 123 -10.59 -9.69 3.14
CA ASP A 123 -10.71 -11.07 2.63
C ASP A 123 -9.74 -11.30 1.44
N PRO A 124 -8.79 -12.26 1.53
CA PRO A 124 -7.88 -12.59 0.44
C PRO A 124 -8.59 -13.03 -0.84
N GLN A 125 -9.73 -13.74 -0.75
CA GLN A 125 -10.45 -14.22 -1.92
C GLN A 125 -11.12 -13.08 -2.69
N MET A 126 -11.71 -12.12 -1.96
CA MET A 126 -12.21 -10.88 -2.54
C MET A 126 -11.09 -10.08 -3.19
N VAL A 127 -9.97 -9.85 -2.49
CA VAL A 127 -8.84 -9.05 -3.01
C VAL A 127 -8.22 -9.68 -4.25
N ALA A 128 -8.09 -11.01 -4.30
CA ALA A 128 -7.50 -11.71 -5.45
C ALA A 128 -8.40 -11.72 -6.71
N LYS A 129 -9.72 -11.51 -6.56
CA LYS A 129 -10.68 -11.42 -7.68
C LYS A 129 -10.71 -10.04 -8.32
N ILE A 130 -10.23 -9.03 -7.60
CA ILE A 130 -10.10 -7.64 -8.05
C ILE A 130 -8.80 -7.49 -8.84
#